data_AF-A0A0A0HXQ7-F1
#
_entry.id   AF-A0A0A0HXQ7-F1
#
_cell.length_a   1.000
_cell.length_b   1.000
_cell.length_c   1.000
_cell.angle_alpha   90.00
_cell.angle_beta   90.00
_cell.angle_gamma   90.00
#
_symmetry.space_group_name_H-M   'P 1'
#
loop_
_entity.id
_entity.type
_entity.pdbx_description
1 polymer ?
#
loop_
_entity_poly.entity_id
_entity_poly.type
_entity_poly.pdbx_seq_one_letter_code
_entity_poly.pdbx_strand_id
1 'polypeptide(L)'
;MDKKKYSNEELIQELQKVYNKCGYISTNSIDTFGKYKSYLYTRRFGSLSNAMSLIGVDIERNNIIKSKYSSQGSKRKYTREQLLHALRKYYNEVGFPIQRKFKAIDGLPSYTLYHTEFGSFKNAILISGIKIPKSRECYFNRSKLTNKELLSLLKYYTEIKLKHNGISLLTNDEIDYIQEMPSSSAYCNRFGGIVEAYKLININYYTYNHDLLIEDMKQKYEKIKNIIGRTPNSRDLDSFSQKESKYYSSSTYINHFGNISNLQKVMGDIPTILGKSITYEELVDKIYRLKEEIGDIPTQNDIDECEYLPSTTCIIRTFGSIREMQLKLFDKTYSKIKVTCNGTICNSSYEYKVAKVLENNNIPFEKEELYKNYIENFNKGYKFDFTIIYDNKKYFIEVFGITGIKDYKTKTKEKIQLCKNNKLPLIELYPQDLWDKSYEEIKQNILTQIHQLDGFFIYKN
;
A
#
# COMPACT_ATOMS: atom_id res chain seq x y z
N MET A 1 30.49 27.94 -31.39
CA MET A 1 30.27 29.41 -31.31
C MET A 1 29.60 29.86 -32.60
N ASP A 2 28.30 30.15 -32.55
CA ASP A 2 27.57 30.66 -33.72
C ASP A 2 28.18 31.97 -34.21
N LYS A 3 28.64 31.98 -35.47
CA LYS A 3 29.08 33.20 -36.15
C LYS A 3 27.92 34.18 -36.22
N LYS A 4 27.95 35.19 -35.34
CA LYS A 4 27.01 36.30 -35.35
C LYS A 4 27.12 37.03 -36.70
N LYS A 5 26.02 37.05 -37.48
CA LYS A 5 25.94 37.61 -38.83
C LYS A 5 26.32 39.11 -38.96
N TYR A 6 26.20 39.88 -37.87
CA TYR A 6 26.51 41.31 -37.80
C TYR A 6 27.12 41.67 -36.44
N SER A 7 28.05 42.64 -36.43
CA SER A 7 28.71 43.12 -35.22
C SER A 7 27.83 44.10 -34.43
N ASN A 8 28.14 44.32 -33.15
CA ASN A 8 27.39 45.27 -32.33
C ASN A 8 27.65 46.71 -32.78
N GLU A 9 28.86 47.00 -33.23
CA GLU A 9 29.30 48.30 -33.72
C GLU A 9 28.53 48.69 -35.00
N GLU A 10 28.34 47.73 -35.91
CA GLU A 10 27.57 47.96 -37.14
C GLU A 10 26.11 48.31 -36.83
N LEU A 11 25.50 47.63 -35.85
CA LEU A 11 24.13 47.93 -35.43
C LEU A 11 24.03 49.32 -34.78
N ILE A 12 24.96 49.67 -33.89
CA ILE A 12 24.99 50.98 -33.23
C ILE A 12 25.13 52.11 -34.26
N GLN A 13 26.03 51.97 -35.23
CA GLN A 13 26.20 52.96 -36.31
C GLN A 13 24.94 53.11 -37.17
N GLU A 14 24.28 52.01 -37.50
CA GLU A 14 23.04 52.06 -38.27
C GLU A 14 21.90 52.69 -37.48
N LEU A 15 21.78 52.39 -36.18
CA LEU A 15 20.80 53.02 -35.30
C LEU A 15 21.02 54.54 -35.18
N GLN A 16 22.28 54.98 -35.10
CA GLN A 16 22.63 56.40 -35.13
C GLN A 16 22.17 57.08 -36.43
N LYS A 17 22.33 56.42 -37.60
CA LYS A 17 21.84 56.97 -38.87
C LYS A 17 20.32 57.12 -38.87
N VAL A 18 19.59 56.14 -38.35
CA VAL A 18 18.13 56.22 -38.20
C VAL A 18 17.75 57.40 -37.30
N TYR A 19 18.47 57.59 -36.18
CA TYR A 19 18.22 58.70 -35.26
C TYR A 19 18.49 60.06 -35.93
N ASN A 20 19.63 60.21 -36.60
CA ASN A 20 19.99 61.44 -37.30
C ASN A 20 18.98 61.79 -38.40
N LYS A 21 18.39 60.77 -39.05
CA LYS A 21 17.38 60.96 -40.10
C LYS A 21 16.00 61.34 -39.56
N CYS A 22 15.56 60.69 -38.48
CA CYS A 22 14.18 60.84 -37.97
C CYS A 22 14.06 61.86 -36.84
N GLY A 23 15.17 62.20 -36.17
CA GLY A 23 15.18 62.96 -34.92
C GLY A 23 14.65 62.19 -33.70
N TYR A 24 14.18 60.95 -33.89
CA TYR A 24 13.73 60.04 -32.83
C TYR A 24 13.84 58.57 -33.28
N ILE A 25 13.94 57.67 -32.31
CA ILE A 25 13.94 56.22 -32.48
C ILE A 25 12.63 55.63 -31.98
N SER A 26 12.02 54.82 -32.84
CA SER A 26 10.88 53.97 -32.56
C SER A 26 11.03 52.67 -33.35
N THR A 27 10.27 51.64 -33.01
CA THR A 27 10.22 50.40 -33.82
C THR A 27 9.90 50.72 -35.27
N ASN A 28 8.88 51.56 -35.51
CA ASN A 28 8.49 51.97 -36.86
C ASN A 28 9.57 52.76 -37.59
N SER A 29 10.26 53.70 -36.92
CA SER A 29 11.33 54.48 -37.58
C SER A 29 12.53 53.62 -37.94
N ILE A 30 12.89 52.63 -37.13
CA ILE A 30 13.92 51.64 -37.47
C ILE A 30 13.46 50.75 -38.62
N ASP A 31 12.26 50.19 -38.55
CA ASP A 31 11.78 49.23 -39.55
C ASP A 31 11.51 49.85 -40.92
N THR A 32 11.23 51.16 -40.94
CA THR A 32 10.97 51.96 -42.15
C THR A 32 12.25 52.55 -42.74
N PHE A 33 13.14 53.09 -41.90
CA PHE A 33 14.30 53.87 -42.39
C PHE A 33 15.65 53.23 -42.14
N GLY A 34 15.72 52.17 -41.32
CA GLY A 34 16.94 51.44 -41.02
C GLY A 34 17.16 50.23 -41.92
N LYS A 35 18.42 49.91 -42.16
CA LYS A 35 18.85 48.67 -42.87
C LYS A 35 18.46 47.40 -42.11
N TYR A 36 18.42 47.46 -40.77
CA TYR A 36 18.14 46.33 -39.90
C TYR A 36 16.82 46.48 -39.15
N LYS A 37 16.14 45.35 -38.89
CA LYS A 37 14.84 45.32 -38.21
C LYS A 37 14.96 45.61 -36.71
N SER A 38 13.95 46.28 -36.17
CA SER A 38 13.87 46.75 -34.78
C SER A 38 14.06 45.63 -33.75
N TYR A 39 13.53 44.43 -34.01
CA TYR A 39 13.67 43.28 -33.11
C TYR A 39 15.14 42.86 -32.91
N LEU A 40 16.02 43.13 -33.87
CA LEU A 40 17.43 42.76 -33.80
C LEU A 40 18.15 43.54 -32.68
N TYR A 41 17.79 44.81 -32.51
CA TYR A 41 18.33 45.68 -31.46
C TYR A 41 17.86 45.25 -30.08
N THR A 42 16.57 44.94 -29.92
CA THR A 42 16.03 44.40 -28.65
C THR A 42 16.71 43.09 -28.27
N ARG A 43 16.91 42.18 -29.24
CA ARG A 43 17.60 40.90 -28.99
C ARG A 43 19.07 41.07 -28.65
N ARG A 44 19.74 42.09 -29.21
CA ARG A 44 21.19 42.32 -29.01
C ARG A 44 21.52 43.10 -27.75
N PHE A 45 20.70 44.09 -27.44
CA PHE A 45 20.97 45.06 -26.37
C PHE A 45 19.97 44.95 -25.21
N GLY A 46 19.10 43.93 -25.23
CA GLY A 46 18.08 43.64 -24.22
C GLY A 46 16.83 44.52 -24.36
N SER A 47 17.00 45.81 -24.68
CA SER A 47 15.91 46.73 -24.96
C SER A 47 16.33 47.76 -26.00
N LEU A 48 15.33 48.36 -26.67
CA LEU A 48 15.60 49.48 -27.56
C LEU A 48 16.11 50.71 -26.79
N SER A 49 15.69 50.88 -25.53
CA SER A 49 16.20 51.94 -24.65
C SER A 49 17.70 51.81 -24.40
N ASN A 50 18.17 50.61 -24.13
CA ASN A 50 19.60 50.35 -23.95
C ASN A 50 20.38 50.65 -25.24
N ALA A 51 19.85 50.25 -26.40
CA ALA A 51 20.46 50.55 -27.69
C ALA A 51 20.50 52.07 -27.96
N MET A 52 19.47 52.82 -27.58
CA MET A 52 19.43 54.30 -27.65
C MET A 52 20.46 54.95 -26.71
N SER A 53 20.65 54.44 -25.51
CA SER A 53 21.68 54.94 -24.58
C SER A 53 23.09 54.77 -25.15
N LEU A 54 23.36 53.68 -25.87
CA LEU A 54 24.67 53.43 -26.50
C LEU A 54 25.02 54.43 -27.62
N ILE A 55 24.01 55.09 -28.20
CA ILE A 55 24.20 56.17 -29.18
C ILE A 55 23.98 57.57 -28.58
N GLY A 56 23.91 57.68 -27.26
CA GLY A 56 23.78 58.97 -26.55
C GLY A 56 22.42 59.64 -26.69
N VAL A 57 21.36 58.90 -27.02
CA VAL A 57 20.01 59.46 -27.14
C VAL A 57 19.36 59.58 -25.77
N ASP A 58 18.94 60.80 -25.43
CA ASP A 58 18.07 61.07 -24.27
C ASP A 58 16.69 60.41 -24.48
N ILE A 59 16.39 59.43 -23.63
CA ILE A 59 15.18 58.61 -23.70
C ILE A 59 13.91 59.44 -23.46
N GLU A 60 13.95 60.39 -22.53
CA GLU A 60 12.78 61.23 -22.21
C GLU A 60 12.47 62.16 -23.38
N ARG A 61 13.49 62.84 -23.90
CA ARG A 61 13.36 63.70 -25.09
C ARG A 61 12.89 62.90 -26.31
N ASN A 62 13.40 61.69 -26.52
CA ASN A 62 12.97 60.80 -27.59
C ASN A 62 11.48 60.43 -27.48
N ASN A 63 11.00 60.14 -26.27
CA ASN A 63 9.61 59.79 -26.02
C ASN A 63 8.65 60.97 -26.26
N ILE A 64 9.05 62.19 -25.90
CA ILE A 64 8.28 63.42 -26.17
C ILE A 64 8.16 63.66 -27.69
N ILE A 65 9.26 63.52 -28.43
CA ILE A 65 9.25 63.72 -29.87
C ILE A 65 8.44 62.62 -30.56
N LYS A 66 8.65 61.36 -30.17
CA LYS A 66 7.88 60.19 -30.65
C LYS A 66 6.37 60.37 -30.40
N SER A 67 5.97 60.85 -29.22
CA SER A 67 4.55 61.04 -28.90
C SER A 67 3.94 62.15 -29.76
N LYS A 68 4.67 63.24 -30.04
CA LYS A 68 4.24 64.31 -30.96
C LYS A 68 3.97 63.77 -32.37
N TYR A 69 4.88 62.96 -32.92
CA TYR A 69 4.70 62.33 -34.24
C TYR A 69 3.61 61.24 -34.25
N SER A 70 3.42 60.52 -33.14
CA SER A 70 2.33 59.53 -33.00
C SER A 70 0.95 60.20 -32.90
N SER A 71 0.89 61.41 -32.37
CA SER A 71 -0.34 62.19 -32.17
C SER A 71 -0.84 62.87 -33.44
N GLN A 72 0.04 63.14 -34.40
CA GLN A 72 -0.30 63.80 -35.67
C GLN A 72 -0.99 62.88 -36.70
N GLY A 73 -1.07 61.57 -36.46
CA GLY A 73 -1.59 60.58 -37.43
C GLY A 73 -2.85 59.81 -37.05
N SER A 74 -3.44 60.00 -35.86
CA SER A 74 -4.57 59.20 -35.39
C SER A 74 -5.80 60.07 -35.10
N LYS A 75 -6.65 60.30 -36.10
CA LYS A 75 -8.05 60.70 -35.83
C LYS A 75 -8.68 59.61 -34.97
N ARG A 76 -9.22 59.97 -33.80
CA ARG A 76 -9.96 59.02 -32.94
C ARG A 76 -11.08 58.39 -33.76
N LYS A 77 -11.00 57.06 -33.97
CA LYS A 77 -11.95 56.31 -34.80
C LYS A 77 -13.38 56.34 -34.24
N TYR A 78 -13.52 56.45 -32.92
CA TYR A 78 -14.80 56.48 -32.24
C TYR A 78 -14.85 57.66 -31.26
N THR A 79 -16.00 58.33 -31.22
CA THR A 79 -16.34 59.25 -30.13
C THR A 79 -16.80 58.49 -28.89
N ARG A 80 -16.81 59.17 -27.74
CA ARG A 80 -17.29 58.62 -26.47
C ARG A 80 -18.73 58.09 -26.61
N GLU A 81 -19.59 58.84 -27.29
CA GLU A 81 -21.00 58.51 -27.52
C GLU A 81 -21.17 57.32 -28.46
N GLN A 82 -20.33 57.22 -29.51
CA GLN A 82 -20.34 56.08 -30.42
C GLN A 82 -19.96 54.77 -29.72
N LEU A 83 -19.01 54.82 -28.78
CA LEU A 83 -18.65 53.67 -27.96
C LEU A 83 -19.81 53.21 -27.07
N LEU A 84 -20.48 54.14 -26.38
CA LEU A 84 -21.65 53.83 -25.54
C LEU A 84 -22.85 53.35 -26.38
N HIS A 85 -23.06 53.93 -27.56
CA HIS A 85 -24.08 53.48 -28.51
C HIS A 85 -23.80 52.05 -28.97
N ALA A 86 -22.56 51.71 -29.30
CA ALA A 86 -22.18 50.35 -29.68
C ALA A 86 -22.43 49.33 -28.55
N LEU A 87 -22.20 49.69 -27.28
CA LEU A 87 -22.54 48.84 -26.13
C LEU A 87 -24.06 48.62 -26.03
N ARG A 88 -24.87 49.68 -26.13
CA ARG A 88 -26.33 49.59 -26.09
C ARG A 88 -26.89 48.77 -27.26
N LYS A 89 -26.36 48.99 -28.47
CA LYS A 89 -26.75 48.24 -29.66
C LYS A 89 -26.46 46.74 -29.48
N TYR A 90 -25.25 46.39 -29.07
CA TYR A 90 -24.88 45.00 -28.79
C TYR A 90 -25.76 44.38 -27.70
N TYR A 91 -26.07 45.14 -26.64
CA TYR A 91 -26.96 44.69 -25.58
C TYR A 91 -28.36 44.33 -26.08
N ASN A 92 -28.93 45.16 -26.95
CA ASN A 92 -30.27 44.96 -27.49
C ASN A 92 -30.33 43.82 -28.53
N GLU A 93 -29.29 43.68 -29.37
CA GLU A 93 -29.28 42.74 -30.49
C GLU A 93 -28.74 41.34 -30.11
N VAL A 94 -27.80 41.27 -29.17
CA VAL A 94 -27.07 40.03 -28.83
C VAL A 94 -27.23 39.66 -27.35
N GLY A 95 -27.29 40.65 -26.46
CA GLY A 95 -27.38 40.46 -25.02
C GLY A 95 -26.18 41.03 -24.26
N PHE A 96 -26.01 40.63 -22.98
CA PHE A 96 -25.10 41.32 -22.06
C PHE A 96 -23.65 41.45 -22.59
N PRO A 97 -23.11 42.68 -22.74
CA PRO A 97 -21.79 42.90 -23.31
C PRO A 97 -20.69 42.38 -22.39
N ILE A 98 -19.79 41.55 -22.93
CA ILE A 98 -18.63 41.02 -22.21
C ILE A 98 -17.34 41.43 -22.91
N GLN A 99 -16.33 41.82 -22.13
CA GLN A 99 -15.05 42.37 -22.63
C GLN A 99 -14.42 41.51 -23.74
N ARG A 100 -14.45 40.18 -23.58
CA ARG A 100 -13.85 39.23 -24.53
C ARG A 100 -14.48 39.25 -25.92
N LYS A 101 -15.71 39.74 -26.06
CA LYS A 101 -16.46 39.81 -27.34
C LYS A 101 -16.25 41.12 -28.09
N PHE A 102 -15.69 42.15 -27.45
CA PHE A 102 -15.46 43.46 -28.07
C PHE A 102 -14.04 43.52 -28.65
N LYS A 103 -13.87 42.93 -29.85
CA LYS A 103 -12.61 42.94 -30.60
C LYS A 103 -12.79 43.65 -31.94
N ALA A 104 -11.75 44.35 -32.38
CA ALA A 104 -11.76 45.05 -33.67
C ALA A 104 -11.98 44.12 -34.88
N ILE A 105 -11.52 42.87 -34.79
CA ILE A 105 -11.70 41.85 -35.84
C ILE A 105 -13.18 41.47 -36.05
N ASP A 106 -13.99 41.59 -35.01
CA ASP A 106 -15.43 41.27 -35.04
C ASP A 106 -16.26 42.48 -35.51
N GLY A 107 -15.62 43.53 -36.06
CA GLY A 107 -16.27 44.78 -36.45
C GLY A 107 -16.71 45.66 -35.27
N LEU A 108 -16.47 45.21 -34.03
CA LEU A 108 -16.82 45.93 -32.81
C LEU A 108 -15.69 46.87 -32.36
N PRO A 109 -15.99 47.97 -31.65
CA PRO A 109 -14.94 48.75 -31.02
C PRO A 109 -14.17 47.87 -30.03
N SER A 110 -12.85 47.88 -30.12
CA SER A 110 -11.99 47.08 -29.23
C SER A 110 -12.22 47.44 -27.76
N TYR A 111 -12.26 46.44 -26.88
CA TYR A 111 -12.43 46.63 -25.43
C TYR A 111 -11.39 47.60 -24.83
N THR A 112 -10.21 47.68 -25.44
CA THR A 112 -9.15 48.61 -25.04
C THR A 112 -9.58 50.07 -25.16
N LEU A 113 -10.37 50.43 -26.18
CA LEU A 113 -10.90 51.78 -26.35
C LEU A 113 -11.81 52.18 -25.19
N TYR A 114 -12.64 51.24 -24.72
CA TYR A 114 -13.50 51.47 -23.57
C TYR A 114 -12.70 51.63 -22.27
N HIS A 115 -11.61 50.88 -22.10
CA HIS A 115 -10.72 51.07 -20.96
C HIS A 115 -10.04 52.44 -21.00
N THR A 116 -9.57 52.88 -22.17
CA THR A 116 -8.94 54.20 -22.34
C THR A 116 -9.90 55.35 -22.08
N GLU A 117 -11.14 55.28 -22.57
CA GLU A 117 -12.11 56.39 -22.49
C GLU A 117 -12.90 56.43 -21.18
N PHE A 118 -13.13 55.28 -20.53
CA PHE A 118 -13.98 55.16 -19.33
C PHE A 118 -13.26 54.59 -18.11
N GLY A 119 -11.95 54.31 -18.22
CA GLY A 119 -11.11 53.74 -17.16
C GLY A 119 -11.30 52.22 -16.96
N SER A 120 -12.48 51.68 -17.25
CA SER A 120 -12.73 50.24 -17.26
C SER A 120 -13.94 49.88 -18.13
N PHE A 121 -14.00 48.63 -18.58
CA PHE A 121 -15.17 48.11 -19.31
C PHE A 121 -16.43 48.11 -18.43
N LYS A 122 -16.29 47.88 -17.11
CA LYS A 122 -17.38 48.00 -16.12
C LYS A 122 -17.96 49.41 -16.13
N ASN A 123 -17.12 50.43 -16.04
CA ASN A 123 -17.55 51.82 -16.02
C ASN A 123 -18.27 52.18 -17.31
N ALA A 124 -17.77 51.72 -18.47
CA ALA A 124 -18.45 51.92 -19.74
C ALA A 124 -19.86 51.30 -19.77
N ILE A 125 -20.04 50.09 -19.24
CA ILE A 125 -21.36 49.44 -19.10
C ILE A 125 -22.27 50.26 -18.18
N LEU A 126 -21.80 50.67 -17.00
CA LEU A 126 -22.58 51.46 -16.05
C LEU A 126 -23.01 52.81 -16.65
N ILE A 127 -22.08 53.53 -17.27
CA ILE A 127 -22.33 54.83 -17.93
C ILE A 127 -23.27 54.66 -19.13
N SER A 128 -23.24 53.51 -19.83
CA SER A 128 -24.14 53.24 -20.94
C SER A 128 -25.60 53.01 -20.54
N GLY A 129 -25.88 52.87 -19.23
CA GLY A 129 -27.22 52.61 -18.67
C GLY A 129 -27.63 51.14 -18.64
N ILE A 130 -26.73 50.22 -18.99
CA ILE A 130 -27.00 48.78 -18.99
C ILE A 130 -26.93 48.25 -17.55
N LYS A 131 -28.02 47.66 -17.06
CA LYS A 131 -28.06 47.03 -15.74
C LYS A 131 -27.23 45.74 -15.74
N ILE A 132 -26.38 45.57 -14.75
CA ILE A 132 -25.61 44.33 -14.55
C ILE A 132 -26.56 43.27 -13.97
N PRO A 133 -26.74 42.11 -14.63
CA PRO A 133 -27.54 41.02 -14.09
C PRO A 133 -26.97 40.52 -12.76
N LYS A 134 -27.83 40.11 -11.82
CA LYS A 134 -27.41 39.54 -10.52
C LYS A 134 -26.39 38.40 -10.68
N SER A 135 -26.58 37.53 -11.67
CA SER A 135 -25.66 36.42 -11.99
C SER A 135 -24.26 36.87 -12.39
N ARG A 136 -24.06 38.16 -12.66
CA ARG A 136 -22.78 38.74 -13.09
C ARG A 136 -22.17 39.74 -12.11
N GLU A 137 -22.87 40.12 -11.02
CA GLU A 137 -22.37 41.10 -10.05
C GLU A 137 -21.01 40.71 -9.46
N CYS A 138 -20.78 39.41 -9.22
CA CYS A 138 -19.53 38.86 -8.70
C CYS A 138 -18.30 39.12 -9.59
N TYR A 139 -18.47 39.33 -10.91
CA TYR A 139 -17.38 39.67 -11.81
C TYR A 139 -17.01 41.14 -11.77
N PHE A 140 -17.90 41.99 -11.27
CA PHE A 140 -17.76 43.44 -11.27
C PHE A 140 -17.40 44.02 -9.90
N ASN A 141 -17.74 43.34 -8.80
CA ASN A 141 -17.54 43.81 -7.43
C ASN A 141 -16.44 43.04 -6.67
N ARG A 142 -15.40 42.57 -7.37
CA ARG A 142 -14.26 41.93 -6.70
C ARG A 142 -13.47 42.98 -5.90
N SER A 143 -13.67 43.05 -4.60
CA SER A 143 -12.72 43.70 -3.70
C SER A 143 -11.41 42.89 -3.75
N LYS A 144 -10.30 43.56 -4.08
CA LYS A 144 -8.99 42.90 -4.07
C LYS A 144 -8.55 42.79 -2.62
N LEU A 145 -8.44 41.56 -2.12
CA LEU A 145 -7.79 41.31 -0.84
C LEU A 145 -6.34 41.81 -0.89
N THR A 146 -5.93 42.43 0.19
CA THR A 146 -4.55 42.84 0.45
C THR A 146 -3.67 41.61 0.73
N ASN A 147 -2.35 41.78 0.59
CA ASN A 147 -1.41 40.71 0.92
C ASN A 147 -1.54 40.25 2.39
N LYS A 148 -1.80 41.18 3.31
CA LYS A 148 -2.00 40.87 4.73
C LYS A 148 -3.25 40.02 4.95
N GLU A 149 -4.37 40.36 4.31
CA GLU A 149 -5.61 39.58 4.41
C GLU A 149 -5.44 38.17 3.83
N LEU A 150 -4.75 38.02 2.70
CA LEU A 150 -4.46 36.70 2.12
C LEU A 150 -3.67 35.81 3.08
N LEU A 151 -2.62 36.35 3.71
CA LEU A 151 -1.79 35.62 4.67
C LEU A 151 -2.56 35.30 5.96
N SER A 152 -3.41 36.22 6.44
CA SER A 152 -4.28 35.98 7.59
C SER A 152 -5.29 34.86 7.32
N LEU A 153 -5.89 34.83 6.13
CA LEU A 153 -6.79 33.74 5.73
C LEU A 153 -6.04 32.40 5.67
N LEU A 154 -4.85 32.38 5.05
CA LEU A 154 -4.02 31.17 4.98
C LEU A 154 -3.73 30.62 6.38
N LYS A 155 -3.31 31.50 7.30
CA LYS A 155 -3.05 31.13 8.69
C LYS A 155 -4.31 30.61 9.39
N TYR A 156 -5.43 31.31 9.28
CA TYR A 156 -6.70 30.96 9.92
C TYR A 156 -7.21 29.56 9.51
N TYR A 157 -7.28 29.29 8.20
CA TYR A 157 -7.78 27.99 7.72
C TYR A 157 -6.78 26.85 7.97
N THR A 158 -5.48 27.15 8.01
CA THR A 158 -4.48 26.19 8.46
C THR A 158 -4.73 25.79 9.92
N GLU A 159 -4.94 26.76 10.82
CA GLU A 159 -5.22 26.50 12.23
C GLU A 159 -6.50 25.67 12.42
N ILE A 160 -7.54 25.93 11.62
CA ILE A 160 -8.76 25.11 11.62
C ILE A 160 -8.44 23.67 11.22
N LYS A 161 -7.74 23.46 10.10
CA LYS A 161 -7.37 22.12 9.64
C LYS A 161 -6.60 21.34 10.72
N LEU A 162 -5.62 21.99 11.34
CA LEU A 162 -4.80 21.37 12.38
C LEU A 162 -5.62 21.02 13.65
N LYS A 163 -6.59 21.86 14.03
CA LYS A 163 -7.52 21.56 15.15
C LYS A 163 -8.41 20.36 14.88
N HIS A 164 -8.77 20.11 13.63
CA HIS A 164 -9.59 18.97 13.22
C HIS A 164 -8.74 17.74 12.84
N ASN A 165 -7.62 17.52 13.54
CA ASN A 165 -6.69 16.40 13.34
C ASN A 165 -6.06 16.34 11.93
N GLY A 166 -5.83 17.49 11.31
CA GLY A 166 -5.08 17.57 10.06
C GLY A 166 -3.62 17.16 10.26
N ILE A 167 -3.13 16.23 9.44
CA ILE A 167 -1.74 15.73 9.45
C ILE A 167 -0.79 16.55 8.55
N SER A 168 -1.24 17.70 8.06
CA SER A 168 -0.46 18.58 7.19
C SER A 168 -1.03 20.00 7.16
N LEU A 169 -0.20 20.95 6.74
CA LEU A 169 -0.59 22.29 6.29
C LEU A 169 -1.49 22.20 5.05
N LEU A 170 -2.12 23.30 4.64
CA LEU A 170 -3.00 23.31 3.49
C LEU A 170 -2.23 22.97 2.20
N THR A 171 -2.85 22.18 1.33
CA THR A 171 -2.42 21.96 -0.05
C THR A 171 -3.14 22.95 -0.98
N ASN A 172 -2.67 23.06 -2.23
CA ASN A 172 -3.34 23.89 -3.22
C ASN A 172 -4.79 23.43 -3.47
N ASP A 173 -5.01 22.12 -3.54
CA ASP A 173 -6.34 21.54 -3.77
C ASP A 173 -7.29 21.83 -2.60
N GLU A 174 -6.80 21.76 -1.37
CA GLU A 174 -7.58 22.12 -0.19
C GLU A 174 -7.93 23.61 -0.16
N ILE A 175 -6.97 24.48 -0.51
CA ILE A 175 -7.25 25.93 -0.67
C ILE A 175 -8.35 26.14 -1.71
N ASP A 176 -8.25 25.49 -2.87
CA ASP A 176 -9.20 25.66 -3.96
C ASP A 176 -10.60 25.08 -3.64
N TYR A 177 -10.71 24.20 -2.65
CA TYR A 177 -11.98 23.67 -2.15
C TYR A 177 -12.69 24.60 -1.14
N ILE A 178 -11.95 25.46 -0.44
CA ILE A 178 -12.51 26.37 0.58
C ILE A 178 -13.20 27.55 -0.12
N GLN A 179 -14.53 27.64 -0.04
CA GLN A 179 -15.33 28.63 -0.77
C GLN A 179 -15.06 30.08 -0.32
N GLU A 180 -14.78 30.28 0.95
CA GLU A 180 -14.57 31.60 1.57
C GLU A 180 -13.12 32.10 1.45
N MET A 181 -12.22 31.28 0.88
CA MET A 181 -10.82 31.61 0.65
C MET A 181 -10.54 31.84 -0.84
N PRO A 182 -9.63 32.75 -1.20
CA PRO A 182 -9.16 32.87 -2.58
C PRO A 182 -8.43 31.62 -3.04
N SER A 183 -8.60 31.26 -4.32
CA SER A 183 -7.90 30.13 -4.95
C SER A 183 -6.39 30.15 -4.70
N SER A 184 -5.75 28.98 -4.72
CA SER A 184 -4.31 28.77 -4.64
C SER A 184 -3.52 29.66 -5.62
N SER A 185 -4.10 29.89 -6.81
CA SER A 185 -3.57 30.81 -7.83
C SER A 185 -3.38 32.24 -7.34
N ALA A 186 -4.18 32.72 -6.40
CA ALA A 186 -4.01 34.05 -5.80
C ALA A 186 -2.70 34.12 -5.01
N TYR A 187 -2.37 33.06 -4.27
CA TYR A 187 -1.13 32.94 -3.51
C TYR A 187 0.08 32.77 -4.44
N CYS A 188 -0.02 31.93 -5.48
CA CYS A 188 1.01 31.78 -6.50
C CYS A 188 1.38 33.11 -7.16
N ASN A 189 0.37 33.89 -7.59
CA ASN A 189 0.61 35.17 -8.26
C ASN A 189 1.14 36.27 -7.33
N ARG A 190 0.88 36.20 -6.02
CA ARG A 190 1.23 37.26 -5.07
C ARG A 190 2.53 37.00 -4.31
N PHE A 191 2.80 35.75 -3.99
CA PHE A 191 3.89 35.35 -3.11
C PHE A 191 4.88 34.40 -3.79
N GLY A 192 4.60 33.94 -5.02
CA GLY A 192 5.42 32.94 -5.71
C GLY A 192 5.03 31.49 -5.42
N GLY A 193 4.00 31.27 -4.59
CA GLY A 193 3.49 29.94 -4.25
C GLY A 193 2.98 29.87 -2.82
N ILE A 194 2.31 28.77 -2.48
CA ILE A 194 1.85 28.51 -1.11
C ILE A 194 3.02 28.34 -0.12
N VAL A 195 4.13 27.72 -0.56
CA VAL A 195 5.33 27.51 0.27
C VAL A 195 5.93 28.84 0.70
N GLU A 196 6.07 29.80 -0.22
CA GLU A 196 6.56 31.14 0.09
C GLU A 196 5.56 31.93 0.93
N ALA A 197 4.26 31.75 0.71
CA ALA A 197 3.23 32.35 1.57
C ALA A 197 3.34 31.84 3.02
N TYR A 198 3.61 30.55 3.23
CA TYR A 198 3.86 29.99 4.56
C TYR A 198 5.14 30.55 5.19
N LYS A 199 6.20 30.74 4.41
CA LYS A 199 7.44 31.37 4.87
C LYS A 199 7.20 32.80 5.37
N LEU A 200 6.33 33.57 4.72
CA LEU A 200 5.96 34.93 5.13
C LEU A 200 5.16 34.97 6.45
N ILE A 201 4.52 33.87 6.85
CA ILE A 201 3.90 33.72 8.17
C ILE A 201 4.79 32.95 9.16
N ASN A 202 6.10 32.89 8.89
CA ASN A 202 7.13 32.24 9.71
C ASN A 202 6.95 30.72 9.89
N ILE A 203 6.40 30.04 8.88
CA ILE A 203 6.25 28.58 8.86
C ILE A 203 7.09 28.01 7.72
N ASN A 204 8.04 27.12 8.05
CA ASN A 204 8.73 26.32 7.02
C ASN A 204 7.84 25.15 6.61
N TYR A 205 7.26 25.23 5.42
CA TYR A 205 6.26 24.28 4.94
C TYR A 205 6.70 22.81 5.03
N TYR A 206 7.91 22.50 4.54
CA TYR A 206 8.41 21.13 4.47
C TYR A 206 8.76 20.58 5.85
N THR A 207 9.44 21.37 6.67
CA THR A 207 9.85 20.94 8.02
C THR A 207 8.63 20.72 8.89
N TYR A 208 7.67 21.65 8.86
CA TYR A 208 6.46 21.57 9.66
C TYR A 208 5.59 20.35 9.29
N ASN A 209 5.40 20.09 8.00
CA ASN A 209 4.66 18.91 7.54
C ASN A 209 5.36 17.59 7.90
N HIS A 210 6.69 17.57 7.79
CA HIS A 210 7.48 16.42 8.21
C HIS A 210 7.29 16.14 9.70
N ASP A 211 7.40 17.15 10.56
CA ASP A 211 7.28 17.00 12.01
C ASP A 211 5.87 16.54 12.43
N LEU A 212 4.82 17.11 11.81
CA LEU A 212 3.44 16.66 12.03
C LEU A 212 3.23 15.19 11.67
N LEU A 213 3.76 14.75 10.53
CA LEU A 213 3.67 13.35 10.10
C LEU A 213 4.40 12.43 11.09
N ILE A 214 5.60 12.79 11.53
CA ILE A 214 6.37 12.02 12.51
C ILE A 214 5.57 11.86 13.82
N GLU A 215 4.92 12.92 14.30
CA GLU A 215 4.10 12.86 15.51
C GLU A 215 2.86 11.96 15.33
N ASP A 216 2.14 12.06 14.22
CA ASP A 216 1.02 11.17 13.92
C ASP A 216 1.48 9.70 13.81
N MET A 217 2.63 9.44 13.19
CA MET A 217 3.24 8.11 13.10
C MET A 217 3.54 7.54 14.49
N LYS A 218 4.10 8.33 15.41
CA LYS A 218 4.34 7.91 16.80
C LYS A 218 3.05 7.61 17.56
N GLN A 219 2.05 8.48 17.45
CA GLN A 219 0.75 8.28 18.10
C GLN A 219 0.05 7.01 17.62
N LYS A 220 0.09 6.73 16.31
CA LYS A 220 -0.48 5.51 15.73
C LYS A 220 0.28 4.26 16.17
N TYR A 221 1.61 4.32 16.22
CA TYR A 221 2.42 3.24 16.77
C TYR A 221 2.06 2.96 18.23
N GLU A 222 1.91 4.00 19.07
CA GLU A 222 1.54 3.87 20.47
C GLU A 222 0.15 3.24 20.63
N LYS A 223 -0.82 3.61 19.78
CA LYS A 223 -2.13 2.95 19.73
C LYS A 223 -2.00 1.47 19.41
N ILE A 224 -1.20 1.09 18.41
CA ILE A 224 -0.97 -0.32 18.06
C ILE A 224 -0.36 -1.06 19.25
N LYS A 225 0.68 -0.51 19.87
CA LYS A 225 1.34 -1.06 21.07
C LYS A 225 0.36 -1.31 22.21
N ASN A 226 -0.52 -0.34 22.48
CA ASN A 226 -1.56 -0.48 23.51
C ASN A 226 -2.59 -1.56 23.18
N ILE A 227 -2.95 -1.74 21.91
CA ILE A 227 -3.88 -2.79 21.47
C ILE A 227 -3.24 -4.19 21.64
N ILE A 228 -1.97 -4.36 21.29
CA ILE A 228 -1.31 -5.67 21.33
C ILE A 228 -0.65 -6.01 22.68
N GLY A 229 -0.45 -5.02 23.56
CA GLY A 229 0.13 -5.20 24.89
C GLY A 229 1.64 -5.50 24.93
N ARG A 230 2.35 -5.33 23.80
CA ARG A 230 3.81 -5.55 23.67
C ARG A 230 4.41 -4.63 22.60
N THR A 231 5.74 -4.57 22.50
CA THR A 231 6.43 -3.84 21.43
C THR A 231 6.02 -4.37 20.04
N PRO A 232 5.44 -3.53 19.16
CA PRO A 232 5.12 -3.92 17.78
C PRO A 232 6.37 -4.27 16.97
N ASN A 233 6.32 -5.39 16.24
CA ASN A 233 7.30 -5.76 15.22
C ASN A 233 6.78 -5.40 13.80
N SER A 234 7.61 -5.62 12.77
CA SER A 234 7.23 -5.28 11.39
C SER A 234 5.94 -5.96 10.91
N ARG A 235 5.72 -7.24 11.25
CA ARG A 235 4.52 -7.99 10.86
C ARG A 235 3.27 -7.45 11.55
N ASP A 236 3.38 -7.01 12.79
CA ASP A 236 2.26 -6.37 13.50
C ASP A 236 1.84 -5.10 12.75
N LEU A 237 2.79 -4.21 12.46
CA LEU A 237 2.53 -2.95 11.74
C LEU A 237 1.88 -3.20 10.37
N ASP A 238 2.39 -4.17 9.61
CA ASP A 238 1.82 -4.52 8.30
C ASP A 238 0.41 -5.11 8.42
N SER A 239 0.16 -5.97 9.42
CA SER A 239 -1.17 -6.51 9.70
C SER A 239 -2.18 -5.39 10.01
N PHE A 240 -1.81 -4.39 10.83
CA PHE A 240 -2.71 -3.27 11.14
C PHE A 240 -2.95 -2.38 9.92
N SER A 241 -1.92 -2.08 9.14
CA SER A 241 -2.05 -1.26 7.93
C SER A 241 -2.94 -1.90 6.87
N GLN A 242 -2.90 -3.24 6.74
CA GLN A 242 -3.77 -3.98 5.83
C GLN A 242 -5.23 -4.01 6.30
N LYS A 243 -5.46 -4.09 7.62
CA LYS A 243 -6.81 -4.12 8.20
C LYS A 243 -7.49 -2.75 8.20
N GLU A 244 -6.74 -1.70 8.50
CA GLU A 244 -7.28 -0.35 8.61
C GLU A 244 -6.34 0.67 7.94
N SER A 245 -6.85 1.35 6.91
CA SER A 245 -6.10 2.31 6.10
C SER A 245 -5.53 3.51 6.88
N LYS A 246 -6.01 3.74 8.11
CA LYS A 246 -5.51 4.82 8.97
C LYS A 246 -4.12 4.52 9.56
N TYR A 247 -3.67 3.25 9.58
CA TYR A 247 -2.36 2.87 10.09
C TYR A 247 -1.32 2.71 8.97
N TYR A 248 -0.06 2.96 9.33
CA TYR A 248 1.07 2.90 8.40
C TYR A 248 1.70 1.51 8.38
N SER A 249 2.09 1.07 7.18
CA SER A 249 2.88 -0.14 6.98
C SER A 249 4.28 0.00 7.59
N SER A 250 4.94 -1.14 7.81
CA SER A 250 6.32 -1.20 8.29
C SER A 250 7.29 -0.44 7.37
N SER A 251 7.10 -0.54 6.05
CA SER A 251 7.89 0.18 5.04
C SER A 251 7.80 1.70 5.19
N THR A 252 6.62 2.23 5.52
CA THR A 252 6.43 3.67 5.75
C THR A 252 7.25 4.11 6.97
N TYR A 253 7.19 3.37 8.07
CA TYR A 253 8.03 3.65 9.24
C TYR A 253 9.53 3.55 8.92
N ILE A 254 9.95 2.55 8.14
CA ILE A 254 11.37 2.40 7.74
C ILE A 254 11.85 3.62 6.95
N ASN A 255 11.04 4.15 6.04
CA ASN A 255 11.42 5.33 5.24
C ASN A 255 11.65 6.59 6.09
N HIS A 256 10.90 6.74 7.19
CA HIS A 256 10.97 7.94 8.04
C HIS A 256 11.95 7.79 9.23
N PHE A 257 12.11 6.59 9.78
CA PHE A 257 12.94 6.33 10.96
C PHE A 257 14.22 5.55 10.64
N GLY A 258 14.43 5.19 9.37
CA GLY A 258 15.55 4.40 8.86
C GLY A 258 15.38 2.89 9.07
N ASN A 259 14.92 2.46 10.26
CA ASN A 259 14.52 1.08 10.52
C ASN A 259 13.57 0.99 11.73
N ILE A 260 12.90 -0.16 11.90
CA ILE A 260 11.93 -0.37 12.99
C ILE A 260 12.60 -0.33 14.38
N SER A 261 13.84 -0.80 14.51
CA SER A 261 14.57 -0.72 15.78
C SER A 261 14.85 0.71 16.21
N ASN A 262 15.10 1.61 15.27
CA ASN A 262 15.26 3.04 15.53
C ASN A 262 13.94 3.66 15.97
N LEU A 263 12.83 3.35 15.30
CA LEU A 263 11.49 3.76 15.72
C LEU A 263 11.22 3.32 17.17
N GLN A 264 11.46 2.05 17.48
CA GLN A 264 11.29 1.48 18.83
C GLN A 264 12.12 2.25 19.87
N LYS A 265 13.40 2.52 19.58
CA LYS A 265 14.25 3.35 20.46
C LYS A 265 13.70 4.75 20.67
N VAL A 266 13.23 5.41 19.59
CA VAL A 266 12.61 6.74 19.66
C VAL A 266 11.34 6.73 20.52
N MET A 267 10.59 5.62 20.52
CA MET A 267 9.41 5.42 21.37
C MET A 267 9.75 4.99 22.81
N GLY A 268 11.03 4.83 23.15
CA GLY A 268 11.47 4.34 24.46
C GLY A 268 11.29 2.83 24.67
N ASP A 269 11.04 2.07 23.60
CA ASP A 269 10.88 0.62 23.65
C ASP A 269 12.24 -0.11 23.57
N ILE A 270 12.29 -1.30 24.16
CA ILE A 270 13.36 -2.27 23.90
C ILE A 270 13.16 -2.79 22.47
N PRO A 271 14.14 -2.61 21.56
CA PRO A 271 13.98 -3.01 20.17
C PRO A 271 13.71 -4.50 20.05
N THR A 272 12.77 -4.86 19.18
CA THR A 272 12.54 -6.26 18.82
C THR A 272 13.78 -6.76 18.10
N ILE A 273 14.37 -7.85 18.61
CA ILE A 273 15.52 -8.50 17.97
C ILE A 273 15.02 -9.11 16.66
N LEU A 274 15.59 -8.65 15.54
CA LEU A 274 15.37 -9.25 14.22
C LEU A 274 15.68 -10.75 14.32
N GLY A 275 14.66 -11.58 14.12
CA GLY A 275 14.81 -13.01 14.26
C GLY A 275 15.23 -13.43 15.66
N LYS A 276 14.58 -12.92 16.73
CA LYS A 276 14.62 -13.62 18.03
C LYS A 276 14.12 -15.03 17.78
N SER A 277 15.07 -15.93 17.52
CA SER A 277 14.84 -17.34 17.39
C SER A 277 14.16 -17.77 18.68
N ILE A 278 13.22 -18.69 18.55
CA ILE A 278 12.83 -19.54 19.66
C ILE A 278 14.09 -19.89 20.49
N THR A 279 14.04 -19.73 21.81
CA THR A 279 15.23 -20.08 22.62
C THR A 279 15.47 -21.58 22.51
N TYR A 280 16.68 -22.03 22.86
CA TYR A 280 16.96 -23.47 22.87
C TYR A 280 15.97 -24.20 23.79
N GLU A 281 15.69 -23.65 24.96
CA GLU A 281 14.77 -24.19 25.96
C GLU A 281 13.33 -24.21 25.44
N GLU A 282 12.85 -23.12 24.84
CA GLU A 282 11.50 -23.05 24.27
C GLU A 282 11.33 -24.00 23.09
N LEU A 283 12.39 -24.19 22.27
CA LEU A 283 12.36 -25.14 21.16
C LEU A 283 12.29 -26.57 21.66
N VAL A 284 13.09 -26.89 22.68
CA VAL A 284 13.08 -28.21 23.32
C VAL A 284 11.72 -28.51 23.93
N ASP A 285 11.12 -27.56 24.66
CA ASP A 285 9.78 -27.71 25.27
C ASP A 285 8.71 -28.00 24.21
N LYS A 286 8.70 -27.25 23.10
CA LYS A 286 7.75 -27.49 22.00
C LYS A 286 7.99 -28.83 21.31
N ILE A 287 9.25 -29.28 21.15
CA ILE A 287 9.55 -30.60 20.59
C ILE A 287 9.09 -31.73 21.52
N TYR A 288 9.25 -31.58 22.83
CA TYR A 288 8.70 -32.54 23.80
C TYR A 288 7.18 -32.56 23.79
N ARG A 289 6.53 -31.39 23.71
CA ARG A 289 5.09 -31.29 23.55
C ARG A 289 4.61 -32.07 22.31
N LEU A 290 5.26 -31.87 21.17
CA LEU A 290 4.91 -32.60 19.94
C LEU A 290 5.09 -34.12 20.12
N LYS A 291 6.18 -34.56 20.75
CA LYS A 291 6.38 -35.98 21.08
C LYS A 291 5.24 -36.56 21.91
N GLU A 292 4.76 -35.84 22.92
CA GLU A 292 3.66 -36.31 23.77
C GLU A 292 2.33 -36.35 23.00
N GLU A 293 2.06 -35.37 22.13
CA GLU A 293 0.87 -35.33 21.27
C GLU A 293 0.83 -36.51 20.27
N ILE A 294 1.97 -36.85 19.64
CA ILE A 294 2.04 -37.98 18.69
C ILE A 294 2.17 -39.33 19.42
N GLY A 295 2.70 -39.31 20.66
CA GLY A 295 3.04 -40.49 21.44
C GLY A 295 4.29 -41.24 20.94
N ASP A 296 5.12 -40.60 20.13
CA ASP A 296 6.31 -41.18 19.50
C ASP A 296 7.36 -40.11 19.17
N ILE A 297 8.56 -40.52 18.77
CA ILE A 297 9.64 -39.62 18.36
C ILE A 297 9.22 -38.85 17.09
N PRO A 298 9.16 -37.51 17.12
CA PRO A 298 8.76 -36.71 15.96
C PRO A 298 9.70 -36.94 14.76
N THR A 299 9.11 -37.20 13.61
CA THR A 299 9.78 -37.22 12.31
C THR A 299 9.84 -35.82 11.71
N GLN A 300 10.54 -35.67 10.58
CA GLN A 300 10.57 -34.41 9.85
C GLN A 300 9.16 -34.00 9.38
N ASN A 301 8.35 -34.95 8.89
CA ASN A 301 6.99 -34.63 8.44
C ASN A 301 6.12 -34.14 9.60
N ASP A 302 6.25 -34.76 10.78
CA ASP A 302 5.48 -34.33 11.96
C ASP A 302 5.87 -32.90 12.38
N ILE A 303 7.16 -32.54 12.26
CA ILE A 303 7.65 -31.18 12.50
C ILE A 303 7.11 -30.21 11.45
N ASP A 304 7.15 -30.58 10.17
CA ASP A 304 6.71 -29.73 9.06
C ASP A 304 5.18 -29.50 9.09
N GLU A 305 4.40 -30.46 9.61
CA GLU A 305 2.94 -30.35 9.80
C GLU A 305 2.55 -29.62 11.10
N CYS A 306 3.51 -29.35 12.00
CA CYS A 306 3.25 -28.74 13.30
C CYS A 306 3.26 -27.20 13.26
N GLU A 307 2.09 -26.58 13.46
CA GLU A 307 1.91 -25.13 13.34
C GLU A 307 2.69 -24.31 14.38
N TYR A 308 2.87 -24.84 15.59
CA TYR A 308 3.53 -24.10 16.69
C TYR A 308 5.06 -24.24 16.71
N LEU A 309 5.62 -25.17 15.91
CA LEU A 309 7.06 -25.32 15.77
C LEU A 309 7.60 -24.34 14.71
N PRO A 310 8.87 -23.91 14.84
CA PRO A 310 9.53 -23.20 13.76
C PRO A 310 9.80 -24.16 12.60
N SER A 311 10.17 -23.61 11.44
CA SER A 311 10.52 -24.44 10.28
C SER A 311 11.62 -25.46 10.59
N THR A 312 11.59 -26.61 9.91
CA THR A 312 12.63 -27.64 10.00
C THR A 312 14.04 -27.07 9.81
N THR A 313 14.21 -26.06 8.94
CA THR A 313 15.49 -25.35 8.77
C THR A 313 15.98 -24.69 10.05
N CYS A 314 15.10 -24.11 10.87
CA CYS A 314 15.45 -23.55 12.17
C CYS A 314 15.97 -24.64 13.12
N ILE A 315 15.31 -25.80 13.15
CA ILE A 315 15.67 -26.93 14.01
C ILE A 315 17.02 -27.53 13.58
N ILE A 316 17.23 -27.72 12.28
CA ILE A 316 18.49 -28.20 11.70
C ILE A 316 19.65 -27.27 12.06
N ARG A 317 19.46 -25.94 12.04
CA ARG A 317 20.51 -24.99 12.45
C ARG A 317 20.87 -25.10 13.93
N THR A 318 19.93 -25.52 14.78
CA THR A 318 20.14 -25.69 16.22
C THR A 318 20.79 -27.03 16.57
N PHE A 319 20.36 -28.11 15.93
CA PHE A 319 20.76 -29.48 16.29
C PHE A 319 21.71 -30.16 15.29
N GLY A 320 21.96 -29.55 14.13
CA GLY A 320 22.74 -30.12 13.03
C GLY A 320 21.89 -30.94 12.06
N SER A 321 21.06 -31.83 12.58
CA SER A 321 20.13 -32.66 11.81
C SER A 321 18.95 -33.11 12.65
N ILE A 322 17.87 -33.57 12.00
CA ILE A 322 16.73 -34.20 12.70
C ILE A 322 17.19 -35.45 13.47
N ARG A 323 18.13 -36.22 12.91
CA ARG A 323 18.67 -37.41 13.58
C ARG A 323 19.43 -37.06 14.86
N GLU A 324 20.26 -36.02 14.83
CA GLU A 324 20.99 -35.53 16.00
C GLU A 324 20.05 -34.91 17.04
N MET A 325 19.01 -34.20 16.61
CA MET A 325 17.94 -33.73 17.50
C MET A 325 17.30 -34.90 18.24
N GLN A 326 16.89 -35.96 17.53
CA GLN A 326 16.27 -37.12 18.13
C GLN A 326 17.19 -37.84 19.12
N LEU A 327 18.46 -38.06 18.73
CA LEU A 327 19.46 -38.66 19.62
C LEU A 327 19.70 -37.81 20.86
N LYS A 328 19.81 -36.49 20.71
CA LYS A 328 20.12 -35.57 21.81
C LYS A 328 18.97 -35.39 22.80
N LEU A 329 17.71 -35.41 22.32
CA LEU A 329 16.54 -35.18 23.15
C LEU A 329 15.90 -36.47 23.68
N PHE A 330 16.07 -37.60 22.99
CA PHE A 330 15.34 -38.82 23.30
C PHE A 330 16.24 -40.07 23.43
N ASP A 331 17.55 -39.95 23.26
CA ASP A 331 18.53 -41.06 23.28
C ASP A 331 18.28 -42.17 22.25
N LYS A 332 17.45 -41.92 21.25
CA LYS A 332 17.13 -42.84 20.14
C LYS A 332 16.62 -42.09 18.93
N THR A 333 16.76 -42.69 17.76
CA THR A 333 16.20 -42.17 16.51
C THR A 333 14.83 -42.77 16.24
N TYR A 334 14.01 -42.09 15.43
CA TYR A 334 12.82 -42.70 14.88
C TYR A 334 13.18 -44.00 14.14
N SER A 335 12.48 -45.08 14.46
CA SER A 335 12.54 -46.35 13.76
C SER A 335 11.16 -46.68 13.21
N LYS A 336 11.12 -47.15 11.96
CA LYS A 336 9.89 -47.70 11.36
C LYS A 336 9.43 -48.96 12.10
N ILE A 337 10.39 -49.76 12.57
CA ILE A 337 10.13 -50.92 13.42
C ILE A 337 10.05 -50.44 14.86
N LYS A 338 8.91 -50.69 15.51
CA LYS A 338 8.66 -50.34 16.92
C LYS A 338 8.80 -51.61 17.76
N VAL A 339 9.41 -51.50 18.93
CA VAL A 339 9.56 -52.62 19.87
C VAL A 339 8.96 -52.18 21.20
N THR A 340 8.03 -52.96 21.74
CA THR A 340 7.44 -52.70 23.06
C THR A 340 8.43 -53.01 24.19
N CYS A 341 8.10 -52.64 25.43
CA CYS A 341 8.92 -53.00 26.60
C CYS A 341 9.02 -54.52 26.81
N ASN A 342 8.04 -55.28 26.33
CA ASN A 342 8.00 -56.73 26.42
C ASN A 342 8.70 -57.40 25.21
N GLY A 343 9.30 -56.63 24.31
CA GLY A 343 10.05 -57.15 23.16
C GLY A 343 9.22 -57.40 21.90
N THR A 344 7.94 -57.02 21.87
CA THR A 344 7.06 -57.24 20.72
C THR A 344 7.46 -56.34 19.55
N ILE A 345 7.87 -56.95 18.44
CA ILE A 345 8.27 -56.25 17.21
C ILE A 345 7.03 -55.88 16.39
N CYS A 346 6.89 -54.60 16.04
CA CYS A 346 5.78 -54.02 15.28
C CYS A 346 6.27 -53.27 14.05
N ASN A 347 5.62 -53.50 12.90
CA ASN A 347 6.02 -52.93 11.62
C ASN A 347 5.31 -51.59 11.31
N SER A 348 4.38 -51.18 12.17
CA SER A 348 3.65 -49.92 12.08
C SER A 348 3.38 -49.31 13.46
N SER A 349 3.13 -47.99 13.50
CA SER A 349 2.72 -47.28 14.73
C SER A 349 1.36 -47.76 15.24
N TYR A 350 0.46 -48.15 14.33
CA TYR A 350 -0.84 -48.72 14.67
C TYR A 350 -0.71 -50.09 15.35
N GLU A 351 0.11 -51.00 14.80
CA GLU A 351 0.42 -52.26 15.49
C GLU A 351 1.04 -52.01 16.87
N TYR A 352 1.95 -51.04 16.98
CA TYR A 352 2.57 -50.71 18.25
C TYR A 352 1.57 -50.23 19.30
N LYS A 353 0.59 -49.39 18.93
CA LYS A 353 -0.49 -48.98 19.83
C LYS A 353 -1.32 -50.17 20.29
N VAL A 354 -1.71 -51.05 19.36
CA VAL A 354 -2.48 -52.27 19.69
C VAL A 354 -1.69 -53.18 20.62
N ALA A 355 -0.41 -53.46 20.30
CA ALA A 355 0.46 -54.27 21.14
C ALA A 355 0.56 -53.72 22.57
N LYS A 356 0.78 -52.41 22.73
CA LYS A 356 0.78 -51.77 24.05
C LYS A 356 -0.55 -51.93 24.80
N VAL A 357 -1.68 -51.79 24.12
CA VAL A 357 -2.99 -51.99 24.74
C VAL A 357 -3.14 -53.42 25.24
N LEU A 358 -2.76 -54.42 24.44
CA LEU A 358 -2.83 -55.82 24.83
C LEU A 358 -1.89 -56.14 26.00
N GLU A 359 -0.63 -55.69 25.93
CA GLU A 359 0.37 -55.89 26.98
C GLU A 359 -0.03 -55.22 28.30
N ASN A 360 -0.43 -53.94 28.27
CA ASN A 360 -0.81 -53.20 29.47
C ASN A 360 -2.05 -53.76 30.17
N ASN A 361 -2.88 -54.52 29.45
CA ASN A 361 -4.08 -55.15 29.98
C ASN A 361 -3.92 -56.66 30.22
N ASN A 362 -2.69 -57.19 30.12
CA ASN A 362 -2.38 -58.61 30.29
C ASN A 362 -3.22 -59.55 29.40
N ILE A 363 -3.56 -59.10 28.18
CA ILE A 363 -4.27 -59.94 27.19
C ILE A 363 -3.21 -60.74 26.42
N PRO A 364 -3.17 -62.08 26.54
CA PRO A 364 -2.19 -62.89 25.81
C PRO A 364 -2.42 -62.81 24.31
N PHE A 365 -1.34 -62.64 23.55
CA PHE A 365 -1.42 -62.56 22.09
C PHE A 365 -0.18 -63.14 21.40
N GLU A 366 -0.39 -63.60 20.17
CA GLU A 366 0.65 -64.01 19.23
C GLU A 366 0.59 -63.10 18.00
N LYS A 367 1.74 -62.83 17.39
CA LYS A 367 1.82 -62.03 16.16
C LYS A 367 2.06 -62.90 14.94
N GLU A 368 1.58 -62.41 13.80
CA GLU A 368 1.92 -62.96 12.49
C GLU A 368 1.54 -64.44 12.27
N GLU A 369 0.52 -64.94 12.98
CA GLU A 369 0.00 -66.28 12.75
C GLU A 369 -0.61 -66.40 11.35
N LEU A 370 -0.36 -67.54 10.68
CA LEU A 370 -0.77 -67.74 9.30
C LEU A 370 -2.25 -68.10 9.18
N TYR A 371 -2.96 -67.46 8.24
CA TYR A 371 -4.36 -67.76 7.92
C TYR A 371 -4.59 -69.23 7.57
N LYS A 372 -3.63 -69.87 6.89
CA LYS A 372 -3.71 -71.29 6.50
C LYS A 372 -3.82 -72.26 7.69
N ASN A 373 -3.46 -71.82 8.90
CA ASN A 373 -3.59 -72.63 10.11
C ASN A 373 -5.05 -72.72 10.58
N TYR A 374 -5.92 -71.85 10.06
CA TYR A 374 -7.32 -71.68 10.50
C TYR A 374 -8.34 -71.81 9.37
N ILE A 375 -7.89 -71.86 8.11
CA ILE A 375 -8.74 -71.94 6.93
C ILE A 375 -8.29 -73.13 6.07
N GLU A 376 -9.19 -74.09 5.89
CA GLU A 376 -8.94 -75.24 5.04
C GLU A 376 -8.75 -74.84 3.57
N ASN A 377 -7.84 -75.52 2.87
CA ASN A 377 -7.54 -75.30 1.45
C ASN A 377 -7.06 -73.87 1.09
N PHE A 378 -6.53 -73.12 2.06
CA PHE A 378 -5.98 -71.78 1.83
C PHE A 378 -4.46 -71.77 1.75
N ASN A 379 -3.91 -71.42 0.58
CA ASN A 379 -2.47 -71.55 0.29
C ASN A 379 -1.70 -70.22 0.23
N LYS A 380 -2.34 -69.07 0.48
CA LYS A 380 -1.63 -67.78 0.49
C LYS A 380 -0.90 -67.56 1.82
N GLY A 381 0.23 -66.87 1.78
CA GLY A 381 1.02 -66.50 2.97
C GLY A 381 0.43 -65.34 3.79
N TYR A 382 -0.90 -65.24 3.90
CA TYR A 382 -1.52 -64.20 4.72
C TYR A 382 -1.30 -64.51 6.20
N LYS A 383 -1.04 -63.45 6.97
CA LYS A 383 -0.83 -63.47 8.40
C LYS A 383 -1.83 -62.52 9.05
N PHE A 384 -2.34 -62.92 10.22
CA PHE A 384 -3.05 -62.02 11.12
C PHE A 384 -2.05 -61.13 11.83
N ASP A 385 -2.38 -59.86 12.02
CA ASP A 385 -1.49 -58.93 12.75
C ASP A 385 -1.36 -59.34 14.21
N PHE A 386 -2.47 -59.72 14.85
CA PHE A 386 -2.50 -60.30 16.19
C PHE A 386 -3.55 -61.41 16.30
N THR A 387 -3.23 -62.46 17.05
CA THR A 387 -4.18 -63.44 17.56
C THR A 387 -4.22 -63.31 19.07
N ILE A 388 -5.39 -63.05 19.65
CA ILE A 388 -5.55 -62.86 21.11
C ILE A 388 -6.36 -64.02 21.71
N ILE A 389 -6.13 -64.28 23.00
CA ILE A 389 -7.00 -65.14 23.81
C ILE A 389 -7.72 -64.26 24.84
N TYR A 390 -9.04 -64.28 24.81
CA TYR A 390 -9.90 -63.52 25.72
C TYR A 390 -11.07 -64.40 26.17
N ASP A 391 -11.32 -64.50 27.47
CA ASP A 391 -12.33 -65.40 28.07
C ASP A 391 -12.30 -66.84 27.49
N ASN A 392 -11.09 -67.42 27.40
CA ASN A 392 -10.82 -68.76 26.83
C ASN A 392 -11.24 -68.96 25.38
N LYS A 393 -11.54 -67.88 24.64
CA LYS A 393 -11.81 -67.89 23.20
C LYS A 393 -10.71 -67.18 22.45
N LYS A 394 -10.47 -67.65 21.22
CA LYS A 394 -9.46 -67.08 20.33
C LYS A 394 -10.12 -66.06 19.40
N TYR A 395 -9.52 -64.88 19.28
CA TYR A 395 -9.92 -63.82 18.36
C TYR A 395 -8.75 -63.39 17.49
N PHE A 396 -9.04 -62.91 16.30
CA PHE A 396 -8.04 -62.44 15.34
C PHE A 396 -8.20 -60.95 15.14
N ILE A 397 -7.12 -60.18 15.15
CA ILE A 397 -7.12 -58.74 14.92
C ILE A 397 -6.34 -58.46 13.64
N GLU A 398 -6.92 -57.60 12.80
CA GLU A 398 -6.26 -57.06 11.62
C GLU A 398 -6.26 -55.53 11.67
N VAL A 399 -5.08 -54.93 11.47
CA VAL A 399 -4.80 -53.49 11.56
C VAL A 399 -4.60 -52.92 10.15
N PHE A 400 -5.68 -52.38 9.59
CA PHE A 400 -5.69 -51.87 8.22
C PHE A 400 -5.14 -50.44 8.13
N GLY A 401 -3.84 -50.28 7.89
CA GLY A 401 -3.16 -48.98 7.93
C GLY A 401 -3.39 -48.00 6.76
N ILE A 402 -3.99 -48.41 5.63
CA ILE A 402 -4.15 -47.52 4.45
C ILE A 402 -5.60 -47.53 3.94
N THR A 403 -6.24 -46.37 3.91
CA THR A 403 -7.57 -46.19 3.31
C THR A 403 -7.45 -45.39 2.01
N GLY A 404 -8.25 -45.73 0.98
CA GLY A 404 -8.35 -44.92 -0.25
C GLY A 404 -7.63 -45.46 -1.51
N ILE A 405 -6.67 -46.38 -1.39
CA ILE A 405 -6.00 -47.01 -2.55
C ILE A 405 -6.81 -48.22 -3.05
N LYS A 406 -7.13 -48.27 -4.35
CA LYS A 406 -8.00 -49.30 -4.97
C LYS A 406 -7.53 -50.74 -4.67
N ASP A 407 -6.25 -51.03 -4.86
CA ASP A 407 -5.72 -52.39 -4.69
C ASP A 407 -5.67 -52.85 -3.22
N TYR A 408 -5.46 -51.90 -2.30
CA TYR A 408 -5.47 -52.17 -0.86
C TYR A 408 -6.87 -52.52 -0.37
N LYS A 409 -7.90 -51.79 -0.85
CA LYS A 409 -9.32 -52.09 -0.54
C LYS A 409 -9.72 -53.50 -0.96
N THR A 410 -9.20 -54.01 -2.08
CA THR A 410 -9.49 -55.38 -2.54
C THR A 410 -8.92 -56.42 -1.59
N LYS A 411 -7.68 -56.25 -1.11
CA LYS A 411 -7.04 -57.17 -0.15
C LYS A 411 -7.73 -57.15 1.21
N THR A 412 -8.10 -55.98 1.73
CA THR A 412 -8.86 -55.85 2.98
C THR A 412 -10.20 -56.58 2.90
N LYS A 413 -10.97 -56.36 1.82
CA LYS A 413 -12.25 -57.06 1.61
C LYS A 413 -12.07 -58.57 1.50
N GLU A 414 -11.02 -59.04 0.82
CA GLU A 414 -10.69 -60.46 0.72
C GLU A 414 -10.44 -61.07 2.11
N LYS A 415 -9.60 -60.45 2.95
CA LYS A 415 -9.30 -60.92 4.31
C LYS A 415 -10.55 -61.01 5.18
N ILE A 416 -11.38 -59.98 5.16
CA ILE A 416 -12.65 -59.93 5.92
C ILE A 416 -13.59 -61.05 5.45
N GLN A 417 -13.76 -61.23 4.14
CA GLN A 417 -14.64 -62.25 3.59
C GLN A 417 -14.14 -63.67 3.90
N LEU A 418 -12.81 -63.88 3.87
CA LEU A 418 -12.20 -65.16 4.26
C LEU A 418 -12.53 -65.51 5.71
N CYS A 419 -12.40 -64.58 6.64
CA CYS A 419 -12.76 -64.80 8.04
C CYS A 419 -14.26 -65.09 8.20
N LYS A 420 -15.12 -64.31 7.54
CA LYS A 420 -16.59 -64.53 7.57
C LYS A 420 -16.99 -65.90 7.04
N ASN A 421 -16.44 -66.32 5.90
CA ASN A 421 -16.75 -67.62 5.29
C ASN A 421 -16.34 -68.80 6.17
N ASN A 422 -15.26 -68.64 6.96
CA ASN A 422 -14.72 -69.68 7.84
C ASN A 422 -15.12 -69.49 9.31
N LYS A 423 -16.06 -68.59 9.60
CA LYS A 423 -16.57 -68.30 10.96
C LYS A 423 -15.45 -67.94 11.97
N LEU A 424 -14.40 -67.28 11.50
CA LEU A 424 -13.32 -66.78 12.36
C LEU A 424 -13.72 -65.43 12.96
N PRO A 425 -13.65 -65.25 14.30
CA PRO A 425 -14.03 -63.99 14.95
C PRO A 425 -12.93 -62.94 14.74
N LEU A 426 -13.09 -62.15 13.68
CA LEU A 426 -12.18 -61.09 13.25
C LEU A 426 -12.58 -59.73 13.85
N ILE A 427 -11.63 -59.07 14.47
CA ILE A 427 -11.67 -57.68 14.94
C ILE A 427 -10.95 -56.84 13.89
N GLU A 428 -11.67 -55.86 13.34
CA GLU A 428 -11.18 -54.99 12.29
C GLU A 428 -10.81 -53.65 12.90
N LEU A 429 -9.54 -53.25 12.79
CA LEU A 429 -9.07 -51.94 13.25
C LEU A 429 -8.60 -51.11 12.06
N TYR A 430 -9.18 -49.92 11.91
CA TYR A 430 -8.89 -48.97 10.84
C TYR A 430 -8.19 -47.72 11.40
N PRO A 431 -7.67 -46.82 10.55
CA PRO A 431 -6.95 -45.63 11.03
C PRO A 431 -7.80 -44.78 11.97
N GLN A 432 -9.10 -44.62 11.71
CA GLN A 432 -10.01 -43.87 12.58
C GLN A 432 -10.22 -44.49 13.97
N ASP A 433 -9.94 -45.79 14.13
CA ASP A 433 -10.06 -46.50 15.41
C ASP A 433 -8.82 -46.31 16.29
N LEU A 434 -7.72 -45.79 15.72
CA LEU A 434 -6.39 -45.76 16.34
C LEU A 434 -5.74 -44.37 16.32
N TRP A 435 -6.06 -43.56 15.31
CA TRP A 435 -5.58 -42.19 15.15
C TRP A 435 -6.22 -41.30 16.22
N ASP A 436 -5.39 -40.56 16.96
CA ASP A 436 -5.82 -39.67 18.05
C ASP A 436 -6.69 -40.35 19.14
N LYS A 437 -6.59 -41.68 19.27
CA LYS A 437 -7.27 -42.46 20.31
C LYS A 437 -6.33 -42.81 21.46
N SER A 438 -6.84 -42.66 22.68
CA SER A 438 -6.17 -43.10 23.91
C SER A 438 -6.12 -44.63 24.00
N TYR A 439 -5.20 -45.17 24.80
CA TYR A 439 -5.10 -46.62 25.00
C TYR A 439 -6.39 -47.23 25.58
N GLU A 440 -7.11 -46.50 26.43
CA GLU A 440 -8.38 -46.96 26.97
C GLU A 440 -9.49 -46.95 25.91
N GLU A 441 -9.58 -45.93 25.05
CA GLU A 441 -10.55 -45.93 23.94
C GLU A 441 -10.31 -47.10 22.97
N ILE A 442 -9.04 -47.39 22.64
CA ILE A 442 -8.68 -48.51 21.75
C ILE A 442 -9.07 -49.84 22.40
N LYS A 443 -8.79 -50.01 23.69
CA LYS A 443 -9.20 -51.19 24.47
C LYS A 443 -10.71 -51.36 24.43
N GLN A 444 -11.48 -50.31 24.73
CA GLN A 444 -12.94 -50.38 24.74
C GLN A 444 -13.50 -50.72 23.36
N ASN A 445 -12.89 -50.24 22.27
CA ASN A 445 -13.27 -50.66 20.92
C ASN A 445 -13.05 -52.16 20.70
N ILE A 446 -11.85 -52.68 21.03
CA ILE A 446 -11.54 -54.11 20.92
C ILE A 446 -12.54 -54.96 21.73
N LEU A 447 -12.80 -54.59 22.99
CA LEU A 447 -13.76 -55.30 23.85
C LEU A 447 -15.19 -55.22 23.31
N THR A 448 -15.61 -54.07 22.79
CA THR A 448 -16.93 -53.90 22.17
C THR A 448 -17.09 -54.82 20.96
N GLN A 449 -16.07 -54.94 20.10
CA GLN A 449 -16.10 -55.86 18.96
C GLN A 449 -16.12 -57.33 19.42
N ILE A 450 -15.38 -57.70 20.47
CA ILE A 450 -15.45 -59.03 21.09
C ILE A 450 -16.88 -59.34 21.55
N HIS A 451 -17.53 -58.43 22.29
CA HIS A 451 -18.90 -58.62 22.75
C HIS A 451 -19.91 -58.73 21.60
N GLN A 452 -19.73 -57.97 20.51
CA GLN A 452 -20.58 -58.08 19.32
C GLN A 452 -20.42 -59.42 18.61
N LEU A 453 -19.18 -59.92 18.48
CA LEU A 453 -18.88 -61.22 17.91
C LEU A 453 -19.50 -62.33 18.75
N ASP A 454 -19.39 -62.27 20.08
CA ASP A 454 -19.99 -63.24 21.00
C ASP A 454 -21.53 -63.17 21.04
N GLY A 455 -22.11 -61.97 20.97
CA GLY A 455 -23.57 -61.78 20.92
C GLY A 455 -24.22 -62.33 19.64
N PHE A 456 -23.49 -62.33 18.52
CA PHE A 456 -23.96 -62.91 17.25
C PHE A 456 -24.02 -64.45 17.28
N PHE A 457 -23.28 -65.11 18.17
CA PHE A 457 -23.29 -66.58 18.29
C PHE A 457 -24.44 -67.12 19.17
N ILE A 458 -25.11 -66.28 19.98
CA ILE A 458 -26.17 -66.74 20.90
C ILE A 458 -27.53 -66.90 20.20
N TYR A 459 -27.78 -66.26 19.05
CA TYR A 459 -29.06 -66.31 18.33
C TYR A 459 -29.15 -67.31 17.16
N LYS A 460 -28.17 -68.21 17.01
CA LYS A 460 -28.23 -69.32 16.05
C LYS A 460 -27.87 -70.65 16.72
N ASN A 461 -28.78 -71.16 17.53
CA ASN A 461 -28.93 -72.59 17.78
C ASN A 461 -30.41 -72.94 17.77
#